data_AF-A0A822CI01-F1
#
_entry.id   AF-A0A822CI01-F1
#
_cell.length_a   1.000
_cell.length_b   1.000
_cell.length_c   1.000
_cell.angle_alpha   90.00
_cell.angle_beta   90.00
_cell.angle_gamma   90.00
#
_symmetry.space_group_name_H-M   'P 1'
#
loop_
_entity.id
_entity.type
_entity.pdbx_description
1 polymer ?
#
loop_
_entity_poly.entity_id
_entity_poly.type
_entity_poly.pdbx_seq_one_letter_code
_entity_poly.pdbx_strand_id
1 'polypeptide(L)'
;IDGDSIRILAKHETSKVEIAFKANELRKYFSIGNHVKVLNGRYEGETVGVVIRIEKERLHRLNMDGKVQVLPIQLVTKRKINRNAAAIDSQNNNLNVGDMSTRTNKTSLSSFFLIFCRTLTENGGIFVRKARNLLLAGGQELFQVIAFFP
;
A
#
# COMPACT_ATOMS: atom_id res chain seq x y z
N ILE A 1 -6.77 -19.46 -21.04
CA ILE A 1 -5.88 -20.49 -20.49
C ILE A 1 -6.09 -21.68 -21.40
N ASP A 2 -5.15 -21.92 -22.29
CA ASP A 2 -5.24 -22.98 -23.30
C ASP A 2 -3.88 -23.69 -23.29
N GLY A 3 -3.84 -24.90 -22.74
CA GLY A 3 -2.59 -25.57 -22.35
C GLY A 3 -1.81 -24.87 -21.23
N ASP A 4 -0.69 -25.46 -20.81
CA ASP A 4 0.23 -25.00 -19.73
C ASP A 4 0.94 -23.65 -20.01
N SER A 5 0.42 -22.90 -20.99
CA SER A 5 0.98 -21.67 -21.54
C SER A 5 0.11 -20.46 -21.19
N ILE A 6 0.73 -19.40 -20.67
CA ILE A 6 0.13 -18.09 -20.40
C ILE A 6 0.60 -17.12 -21.49
N ARG A 7 -0.35 -16.50 -22.21
CA ARG A 7 -0.04 -15.49 -23.24
C ARG A 7 -0.18 -14.07 -22.68
N ILE A 8 0.85 -13.24 -22.87
CA ILE A 8 0.89 -11.84 -22.43
C ILE A 8 1.06 -10.94 -23.65
N LEU A 9 0.26 -9.87 -23.71
CA LEU A 9 0.39 -8.80 -24.68
C LEU A 9 1.42 -7.77 -24.18
N ALA A 10 2.54 -7.64 -24.88
CA ALA A 10 3.51 -6.60 -24.58
C ALA A 10 2.93 -5.21 -24.94
N LYS A 11 2.93 -4.27 -23.99
CA LYS A 11 2.47 -2.88 -24.22
C LYS A 11 3.59 -1.98 -24.78
N HIS A 12 4.29 -2.41 -25.83
CA HIS A 12 5.25 -1.53 -26.53
C HIS A 12 4.64 -1.00 -27.84
N GLU A 13 4.93 0.26 -28.19
CA GLU A 13 4.04 1.15 -28.95
C GLU A 13 3.77 0.87 -30.44
N THR A 14 4.22 -0.24 -31.03
CA THR A 14 4.01 -0.42 -32.49
C THR A 14 3.53 -1.80 -32.94
N SER A 15 3.38 -2.78 -32.05
CA SER A 15 2.75 -4.06 -32.39
C SER A 15 2.28 -4.80 -31.13
N LYS A 16 1.02 -5.23 -31.12
CA LYS A 16 0.48 -6.14 -30.08
C LYS A 16 1.00 -7.55 -30.33
N VAL A 17 2.26 -7.79 -29.99
CA VAL A 17 2.85 -9.13 -30.05
C VAL A 17 2.39 -9.92 -28.82
N GLU A 18 1.73 -11.05 -29.06
CA GLU A 18 1.47 -12.05 -28.02
C GLU A 18 2.73 -12.87 -27.80
N ILE A 19 3.22 -12.88 -26.56
CA ILE A 19 4.33 -13.74 -26.16
C ILE A 19 3.77 -14.81 -25.22
N ALA A 20 4.03 -16.08 -25.53
CA ALA A 20 3.66 -17.21 -24.70
C ALA A 20 4.77 -17.52 -23.70
N PHE A 21 4.39 -17.69 -22.44
CA PHE A 21 5.26 -18.06 -21.34
C PHE A 21 4.70 -19.27 -20.61
N LYS A 22 5.54 -20.08 -19.99
CA LYS A 22 5.11 -21.04 -18.97
C LYS A 22 4.83 -20.32 -17.66
N ALA A 23 3.99 -20.90 -16.81
CA ALA A 23 3.67 -20.30 -15.50
C ALA A 23 4.92 -20.07 -14.62
N ASN A 24 5.93 -20.94 -14.73
CA ASN A 24 7.19 -20.83 -13.99
C ASN A 24 8.15 -19.74 -14.53
N GLU A 25 7.91 -19.21 -15.73
CA GLU A 25 8.66 -18.10 -16.31
C GLU A 25 8.12 -16.74 -15.85
N LEU A 26 6.97 -16.73 -15.17
CA LEU A 26 6.30 -15.52 -14.72
C LEU A 26 6.46 -15.30 -13.22
N ARG A 27 6.63 -14.03 -12.84
CA ARG A 27 6.62 -13.61 -11.43
C ARG A 27 5.74 -12.38 -11.26
N LYS A 28 5.03 -12.32 -10.14
CA LYS A 28 4.28 -11.13 -9.76
C LYS A 28 5.24 -9.94 -9.57
N TYR A 29 4.98 -8.86 -10.28
CA TYR A 29 5.75 -7.62 -10.17
C TYR A 29 5.11 -6.66 -9.17
N PHE A 30 5.90 -6.16 -8.22
CA PHE A 30 5.49 -5.18 -7.22
C PHE A 30 6.46 -3.99 -7.21
N SER A 31 6.01 -2.86 -6.68
CA SER A 31 6.83 -1.69 -6.40
C SER A 31 6.56 -1.19 -4.99
N ILE A 32 7.52 -0.48 -4.39
CA ILE A 32 7.32 0.20 -3.10
C ILE A 32 6.08 1.13 -3.21
N GLY A 33 5.26 1.18 -2.16
CA GLY A 33 3.99 1.89 -2.16
C GLY A 33 2.81 1.10 -2.75
N ASN A 34 3.03 -0.08 -3.35
CA ASN A 34 1.91 -0.92 -3.78
C ASN A 34 1.10 -1.41 -2.58
N HIS A 35 -0.21 -1.30 -2.69
CA HIS A 35 -1.16 -1.83 -1.73
C HIS A 35 -1.37 -3.30 -1.99
N VAL A 36 -1.33 -4.09 -0.92
CA VAL A 36 -1.30 -5.53 -1.04
C VAL A 36 -2.15 -6.22 0.00
N LYS A 37 -2.77 -7.32 -0.41
CA LYS A 37 -3.49 -8.24 0.46
C LYS A 37 -2.81 -9.60 0.40
N VAL A 38 -2.79 -10.31 1.54
CA VAL A 38 -2.35 -11.70 1.60
C VAL A 38 -3.48 -12.58 1.10
N LEU A 39 -3.16 -13.49 0.19
CA LEU A 39 -4.09 -14.44 -0.38
C LEU A 39 -4.32 -15.59 0.59
N ASN A 40 -3.25 -16.26 1.03
CA ASN A 40 -3.34 -17.51 1.79
C ASN A 40 -2.35 -17.53 2.96
N GLY A 41 -2.61 -18.38 3.96
CA GLY A 41 -1.71 -18.68 5.07
C GLY A 41 -2.05 -17.93 6.37
N ARG A 42 -1.08 -17.79 7.28
CA ARG A 42 -1.32 -17.23 8.63
C ARG A 42 -1.98 -15.85 8.63
N TYR A 43 -1.70 -15.05 7.61
CA TYR A 43 -2.18 -13.67 7.48
C TYR A 43 -3.29 -13.54 6.43
N GLU A 44 -3.86 -14.66 5.98
CA GLU A 44 -5.05 -14.67 5.13
C GLU A 44 -6.23 -13.97 5.83
N GLY A 45 -7.02 -13.24 5.06
CA GLY A 45 -8.12 -12.45 5.61
C GLY A 45 -7.69 -11.16 6.33
N GLU A 46 -6.41 -10.99 6.66
CA GLU A 46 -5.92 -9.74 7.25
C GLU A 46 -6.16 -8.54 6.34
N THR A 47 -6.25 -7.39 7.00
CA THR A 47 -6.38 -6.09 6.40
C THR A 47 -5.14 -5.75 5.54
N VAL A 48 -5.37 -4.91 4.53
CA VAL A 48 -4.39 -4.49 3.51
C VAL A 48 -3.13 -3.90 4.15
N GLY A 49 -1.96 -4.19 3.57
CA GLY A 49 -0.72 -3.49 3.89
C GLY A 49 -0.11 -2.81 2.68
N VAL A 50 1.01 -2.13 2.89
CA VAL A 50 1.79 -1.50 1.81
C VAL A 50 3.17 -2.11 1.74
N VAL A 51 3.64 -2.32 0.51
CA VAL A 51 5.01 -2.76 0.25
C VAL A 51 5.96 -1.63 0.56
N ILE A 52 6.87 -1.85 1.50
CA ILE A 52 7.90 -0.87 1.91
C ILE A 52 9.30 -1.26 1.42
N ARG A 53 9.50 -2.54 1.10
CA ARG A 53 10.75 -3.08 0.54
C ARG A 53 10.46 -4.33 -0.27
N ILE A 54 11.25 -4.55 -1.32
CA ILE A 54 11.17 -5.72 -2.18
C ILE A 54 12.54 -6.37 -2.23
N GLU A 55 12.56 -7.69 -2.08
CA GLU A 55 13.72 -8.56 -2.27
C GLU A 55 13.44 -9.53 -3.42
N LYS A 56 14.36 -10.46 -3.69
CA LYS A 56 14.23 -11.38 -4.84
C LYS A 56 12.94 -12.21 -4.81
N GLU A 57 12.59 -12.79 -3.67
CA GLU A 57 11.43 -13.69 -3.53
C GLU A 57 10.45 -13.27 -2.44
N ARG A 58 10.80 -12.24 -1.67
CA ARG A 58 10.05 -11.75 -0.53
C ARG A 58 9.80 -10.26 -0.66
N LEU A 59 8.74 -9.80 -0.01
CA LEU A 59 8.47 -8.38 0.19
C LEU A 59 8.24 -8.11 1.66
N HIS A 60 8.55 -6.88 2.06
CA HIS A 60 8.23 -6.38 3.40
C HIS A 60 6.96 -5.56 3.28
N ARG A 61 5.94 -5.98 4.02
CA ARG A 61 4.63 -5.34 4.11
C ARG A 61 4.53 -4.61 5.44
N LEU A 62 4.22 -3.32 5.41
CA LEU A 62 3.75 -2.61 6.60
C LEU A 62 2.24 -2.86 6.76
N ASN A 63 1.84 -3.46 7.89
CA ASN A 63 0.43 -3.72 8.21
C ASN A 63 -0.23 -2.51 8.90
N MET A 64 -1.53 -2.58 9.20
CA MET A 64 -2.27 -1.47 9.84
C MET A 64 -1.92 -1.23 11.31
N ASP A 65 -1.25 -2.19 11.96
CA ASP A 65 -0.77 -2.01 13.33
C ASP A 65 0.59 -1.28 13.36
N GLY A 66 1.14 -0.90 12.20
CA GLY A 66 2.49 -0.34 12.09
C GLY A 66 3.60 -1.38 12.19
N LYS A 67 3.28 -2.67 12.11
CA LYS A 67 4.25 -3.77 12.15
C LYS A 67 4.69 -4.17 10.74
N VAL A 68 5.98 -4.42 10.58
CA VAL A 68 6.55 -4.94 9.34
C VAL A 68 6.46 -6.46 9.34
N GLN A 69 5.87 -7.02 8.28
CA GLN A 69 5.77 -8.45 8.03
C GLN A 69 6.50 -8.80 6.73
N VAL A 70 7.39 -9.81 6.78
CA VAL A 70 8.08 -10.31 5.59
C VAL A 70 7.29 -11.47 5.01
N LEU A 71 6.95 -11.39 3.72
CA LEU A 71 6.06 -12.34 3.05
C LEU A 71 6.64 -12.78 1.70
N PRO A 72 6.51 -14.08 1.32
CA PRO A 72 6.76 -14.53 -0.03
C PRO A 72 5.87 -13.78 -1.05
N ILE A 73 6.46 -13.35 -2.16
CA ILE A 73 5.76 -12.61 -3.22
C ILE A 73 4.53 -13.38 -3.75
N GLN A 74 4.61 -14.71 -3.79
CA GLN A 74 3.54 -15.58 -4.28
C GLN A 74 2.26 -15.48 -3.45
N LEU A 75 2.37 -15.27 -2.13
CA LEU A 75 1.23 -15.18 -1.20
C LEU A 75 0.50 -13.83 -1.26
N VAL A 76 0.99 -12.89 -2.07
CA VAL A 76 0.54 -11.51 -2.05
C VAL A 76 -0.13 -11.15 -3.38
N THR A 77 -1.17 -10.33 -3.34
CA THR A 77 -1.80 -9.74 -4.52
C THR A 77 -1.91 -8.23 -4.39
N LYS A 78 -1.88 -7.51 -5.52
CA LYS A 78 -2.13 -6.07 -5.52
C LYS A 78 -3.59 -5.81 -5.20
N ARG A 79 -3.85 -4.82 -4.38
CA ARG A 79 -5.19 -4.28 -4.13
C ARG A 79 -5.27 -2.86 -4.67
N LYS A 80 -6.31 -2.59 -5.45
CA LYS A 80 -6.61 -1.22 -5.90
C LYS A 80 -7.09 -0.40 -4.71
N ILE A 81 -6.53 0.78 -4.54
CA ILE A 81 -6.94 1.75 -3.53
C ILE A 81 -8.22 2.43 -4.00
N ASN A 82 -9.15 2.69 -3.08
CA ASN A 82 -10.23 3.64 -3.32
C ASN A 82 -9.72 5.07 -3.11
N ARG A 83 -9.57 5.83 -4.20
CA ARG A 83 -9.11 7.24 -4.13
C ARG A 83 -10.17 8.19 -3.58
N ASN A 84 -11.44 7.76 -3.58
CA ASN A 84 -12.56 8.54 -3.07
C ASN A 84 -12.82 8.27 -1.59
N ALA A 85 -12.00 7.45 -0.94
CA ALA A 85 -12.11 7.23 0.49
C ALA A 85 -11.69 8.52 1.22
N ALA A 86 -12.35 8.77 2.35
CA ALA A 86 -12.10 9.91 3.21
C ALA A 86 -12.14 9.47 4.68
N ALA A 87 -11.47 10.24 5.54
CA ALA A 87 -11.52 10.07 7.00
C ALA A 87 -11.70 11.42 7.70
N ILE A 88 -11.92 11.39 9.02
CA ILE A 88 -12.13 12.59 9.82
C ILE A 88 -10.93 12.85 10.73
N ASP A 89 -10.37 14.05 10.68
CA ASP A 89 -9.20 14.45 11.48
C ASP A 89 -9.54 14.78 12.96
N SER A 90 -8.56 15.31 13.69
CA SER A 90 -8.71 15.73 15.08
C SER A 90 -9.62 16.95 15.32
N GLN A 91 -9.90 17.74 14.29
CA GLN A 91 -10.75 18.94 14.30
C GLN A 91 -12.10 18.72 13.59
N ASN A 92 -12.40 17.48 13.21
CA ASN A 92 -13.57 17.08 12.44
C ASN A 92 -13.58 17.55 10.98
N ASN A 93 -12.40 17.85 10.41
CA ASN A 93 -12.27 18.09 8.99
C ASN A 93 -12.21 16.76 8.22
N ASN A 94 -12.70 16.77 6.99
CA ASN A 94 -12.48 15.67 6.06
C ASN A 94 -11.03 15.64 5.58
N LEU A 95 -10.40 14.47 5.66
CA LEU A 95 -9.14 14.14 5.03
C LEU A 95 -9.41 13.26 3.83
N ASN A 96 -8.87 13.65 2.69
CA ASN A 96 -8.90 12.90 1.44
C ASN A 96 -7.51 12.37 1.08
N VAL A 97 -7.46 11.44 0.13
CA VAL A 97 -6.20 10.93 -0.40
C VAL A 97 -5.53 12.05 -1.20
N GLY A 98 -4.27 12.33 -0.87
CA GLY A 98 -3.48 13.40 -1.46
C GLY A 98 -3.31 14.62 -0.55
N ASP A 99 -4.14 14.75 0.50
CA ASP A 99 -4.09 15.89 1.41
C ASP A 99 -2.79 15.91 2.24
N MET A 100 -2.34 17.11 2.54
CA MET A 100 -1.22 17.34 3.45
C MET A 100 -1.75 17.50 4.88
N SER A 101 -1.15 16.76 5.80
CA SER A 101 -1.56 16.72 7.20
C SER A 101 -0.35 16.82 8.12
N THR A 102 -0.57 17.25 9.35
CA THR A 102 0.48 17.32 10.38
C THR A 102 0.11 16.44 11.56
N ARG A 103 1.11 16.10 12.37
CA ARG A 103 0.92 15.29 13.57
C ARG A 103 0.30 16.12 14.67
N THR A 104 -0.67 15.55 15.38
CA THR A 104 -1.19 16.09 16.63
C THR A 104 -0.78 15.23 17.83
N ASN A 105 -0.75 15.83 19.02
CA ASN A 105 -0.44 15.15 20.28
C ASN A 105 -1.66 14.47 20.91
N LYS A 106 -2.84 14.50 20.27
CA LYS A 106 -4.05 13.88 20.82
C LYS A 106 -4.02 12.37 20.58
N THR A 107 -4.18 11.59 21.65
CA THR A 107 -4.30 10.13 21.62
C THR A 107 -5.77 9.75 21.40
N SER A 108 -6.16 9.54 20.15
CA SER A 108 -7.50 9.02 19.86
C SER A 108 -7.47 7.55 19.51
N LEU A 109 -8.55 6.83 19.83
CA LEU A 109 -8.61 5.37 19.79
C LEU A 109 -9.20 4.81 18.48
N SER A 110 -9.79 5.61 17.60
CA SER A 110 -10.52 5.10 16.42
C SER A 110 -9.80 5.28 15.07
N SER A 111 -10.06 4.31 14.16
CA SER A 111 -9.68 4.11 12.73
C SER A 111 -8.21 4.36 12.30
N PHE A 112 -7.59 3.38 11.62
CA PHE A 112 -6.21 3.40 11.13
C PHE A 112 -6.11 3.68 9.62
N PHE A 113 -5.08 4.43 9.17
CA PHE A 113 -4.73 4.48 7.74
C PHE A 113 -3.27 4.86 7.47
N LEU A 114 -2.84 4.79 6.20
CA LEU A 114 -1.44 4.94 5.81
C LEU A 114 -1.11 6.34 5.35
N ILE A 115 0.03 6.80 5.83
CA ILE A 115 0.56 8.13 5.59
C ILE A 115 1.96 7.98 5.03
N PHE A 116 2.26 8.80 4.03
CA PHE A 116 3.58 8.92 3.46
C PHE A 116 4.22 10.23 3.91
N CYS A 117 5.39 10.13 4.51
CA CYS A 117 6.26 11.23 4.85
C CYS A 117 7.53 11.13 4.01
N ARG A 118 7.83 12.15 3.20
CA ARG A 118 9.13 12.21 2.50
C ARG A 118 10.31 12.49 3.43
N THR A 119 10.08 13.08 4.60
CA THR A 119 11.16 13.51 5.53
C THR A 119 11.56 12.41 6.51
N LEU A 120 10.72 11.39 6.73
CA LEU A 120 11.05 10.25 7.57
C LEU A 120 11.76 9.19 6.72
N THR A 121 12.92 8.70 7.15
CA THR A 121 13.69 7.69 6.42
C THR A 121 13.25 6.25 6.75
N GLU A 122 12.50 6.06 7.83
CA GLU A 122 12.01 4.75 8.24
C GLU A 122 11.05 4.15 7.21
N ASN A 123 11.21 2.87 6.89
CA ASN A 123 10.34 2.13 5.97
C ASN A 123 10.12 2.82 4.60
N GLY A 124 11.12 3.58 4.13
CA GLY A 124 11.01 4.36 2.89
C GLY A 124 10.06 5.55 3.00
N GLY A 125 9.87 6.08 4.22
CA GLY A 125 8.98 7.20 4.51
C GLY A 125 7.51 6.83 4.70
N ILE A 126 7.19 5.54 4.75
CA ILE A 126 5.81 5.06 4.89
C ILE A 126 5.56 4.62 6.32
N PHE A 127 4.50 5.14 6.94
CA PHE A 127 4.07 4.75 8.28
C PHE A 127 2.54 4.77 8.38
N VAL A 128 2.00 4.15 9.43
CA VAL A 128 0.56 4.07 9.68
C VAL A 128 0.20 5.01 10.83
N ARG A 129 -0.94 5.71 10.73
CA ARG A 129 -1.47 6.52 11.82
C ARG A 129 -2.99 6.63 11.77
N LYS A 130 -3.59 6.99 12.90
CA LYS A 130 -5.04 7.26 13.02
C LYS A 130 -5.37 8.70 12.60
N ALA A 131 -6.52 8.96 11.94
CA ALA A 131 -6.84 10.33 11.42
C ALA A 131 -7.05 11.30 12.54
N ARG A 132 -7.65 10.82 13.62
CA ARG A 132 -7.90 11.61 14.81
C ARG A 132 -6.60 12.09 15.47
N ASN A 133 -5.43 11.57 15.06
CA ASN A 133 -4.11 12.02 15.49
C ASN A 133 -3.44 12.91 14.43
N LEU A 134 -4.18 13.31 13.39
CA LEU A 134 -3.76 14.22 12.33
C LEU A 134 -4.58 15.52 12.37
N LEU A 135 -4.02 16.53 11.74
CA LEU A 135 -4.66 17.80 11.45
C LEU A 135 -4.44 18.10 9.97
N LEU A 136 -5.52 18.38 9.24
CA LEU A 136 -5.44 18.87 7.86
C LEU A 136 -4.65 20.20 7.86
N ALA A 137 -3.53 20.22 7.13
CA ALA A 137 -2.61 21.34 6.93
C ALA A 137 -2.50 22.36 8.10
N GLY A 138 -1.50 22.16 8.98
CA GLY A 138 -1.09 23.16 9.97
C GLY A 138 -0.02 22.63 10.92
N GLY A 139 1.21 23.15 10.86
CA GLY A 139 2.34 22.68 11.70
C GLY A 139 3.66 22.52 10.93
N GLN A 140 4.74 22.12 11.61
CA GLN A 140 6.09 22.10 11.03
C GLN A 140 6.42 20.86 10.19
N GLU A 141 5.81 19.71 10.47
CA GLU A 141 6.05 18.47 9.71
C GLU A 141 4.81 18.08 8.91
N LEU A 142 4.91 18.20 7.59
CA LEU A 142 3.84 17.85 6.65
C LEU A 142 3.98 16.41 6.14
N PHE A 143 2.87 15.70 6.15
CA PHE A 143 2.74 14.33 5.69
C PHE A 143 1.63 14.22 4.65
N GLN A 144 1.85 13.49 3.57
CA GLN A 144 0.83 13.26 2.56
C GLN A 144 0.03 12.01 2.88
N VAL A 145 -1.30 12.14 2.87
CA VAL A 145 -2.20 10.99 2.99
C VAL A 145 -2.21 10.23 1.66
N ILE A 146 -1.86 8.94 1.67
CA ILE A 146 -1.76 8.14 0.43
C ILE A 146 -2.86 7.10 0.27
N ALA A 147 -3.51 6.69 1.37
CA ALA A 147 -4.63 5.77 1.31
C ALA A 147 -5.39 5.69 2.64
N PHE A 148 -6.68 5.35 2.52
CA PHE A 148 -7.50 4.95 3.65
C PHE A 148 -7.76 3.46 3.67
N PHE A 149 -7.95 2.92 4.87
CA PHE A 149 -8.39 1.55 5.07
C PHE A 149 -9.57 1.49 6.04
N PRO A 150 -10.49 0.54 5.81
CA PRO A 150 -11.57 0.25 6.73
C PRO A 150 -11.07 -0.41 8.02
#